data_AF-A0A9E5HQD5-F1
#
_entry.id   AF-A0A9E5HQD5-F1
#
_cell.length_a   1.000
_cell.length_b   1.000
_cell.length_c   1.000
_cell.angle_alpha   90.00
_cell.angle_beta   90.00
_cell.angle_gamma   90.00
#
_symmetry.space_group_name_H-M   'P 1'
#
loop_
_entity.id
_entity.type
_entity.pdbx_description
1 polymer ?
#
loop_
_entity_poly.entity_id
_entity_poly.type
_entity_poly.pdbx_seq_one_letter_code
_entity_poly.pdbx_strand_id
1 'polypeptide(L)'
;QVEVHTDSLTPKVEELRENNKAALHVWIRKSMLQLRLEVCFDVLTGLEVADRWNAVPPTSRISYGTQPVPGKAITGPFDYEKPAEQARFAVLKGHVQQIEVLYLGTKHQRALYKRIDDWSGQWLSP
;
A
#
# COMPACT_ATOMS: atom_id res chain seq x y z
N GLN A 1 6.43 10.25 2.66
CA GLN A 1 5.43 9.29 3.20
C GLN A 1 4.63 8.72 2.05
N VAL A 2 3.97 7.59 2.24
CA VAL A 2 3.04 6.97 1.29
C VAL A 2 1.74 6.64 2.03
N GLU A 3 0.62 6.59 1.33
CA GLU A 3 -0.67 6.22 1.91
C GLU A 3 -1.35 5.18 1.03
N VAL A 4 -1.90 4.13 1.65
CA VAL A 4 -2.67 3.09 0.97
C VAL A 4 -3.98 2.89 1.72
N HIS A 5 -5.10 2.88 1.00
CA HIS A 5 -6.41 2.60 1.58
C HIS A 5 -6.75 1.11 1.38
N THR A 6 -7.27 0.46 2.42
CA THR A 6 -7.61 -0.95 2.34
C THR A 6 -8.75 -1.34 3.29
N ASP A 7 -9.25 -2.57 3.16
CA ASP A 7 -10.22 -3.14 4.08
C ASP A 7 -9.51 -3.67 5.33
N SER A 8 -9.98 -3.25 6.51
CA SER A 8 -9.37 -3.52 7.80
C SER A 8 -9.30 -4.99 8.20
N LEU A 9 -10.07 -5.87 7.55
CA LEU A 9 -10.04 -7.32 7.83
C LEU A 9 -9.30 -8.12 6.75
N THR A 10 -8.61 -7.47 5.82
CA THR A 10 -7.75 -8.18 4.88
C THR A 10 -6.52 -8.77 5.60
N PRO A 11 -5.98 -9.92 5.15
CA PRO A 11 -4.82 -10.56 5.79
C PRO A 11 -3.61 -9.64 5.94
N LYS A 12 -3.35 -8.78 4.93
CA LYS A 12 -2.26 -7.79 4.99
C LYS A 12 -2.34 -6.84 6.19
N VAL A 13 -3.55 -6.52 6.69
CA VAL A 13 -3.72 -5.64 7.85
C VAL A 13 -3.37 -6.37 9.13
N GLU A 14 -3.72 -7.65 9.24
CA GLU A 14 -3.30 -8.52 10.34
C GLU A 14 -1.77 -8.68 10.35
N GLU A 15 -1.18 -9.02 9.21
CA GLU A 15 0.28 -9.11 9.04
C GLU A 15 1.00 -7.81 9.44
N LEU A 16 0.48 -6.65 9.02
CA LEU A 16 1.06 -5.34 9.36
C LEU A 16 0.94 -4.97 10.84
N ARG A 17 -0.07 -5.49 11.54
CA ARG A 17 -0.21 -5.32 13.00
C ARG A 17 0.81 -6.16 13.76
N GLU A 18 1.18 -7.32 13.24
CA GLU A 18 2.23 -8.18 13.81
C GLU A 18 3.64 -7.68 13.48
N ASN A 19 3.84 -7.26 12.22
CA ASN A 19 5.10 -6.71 11.74
C ASN A 19 4.83 -5.57 10.76
N ASN A 20 5.08 -4.34 11.21
CA ASN A 20 4.73 -3.15 10.43
C ASN A 20 5.66 -2.86 9.23
N LYS A 21 6.67 -3.71 8.97
CA LYS A 21 7.59 -3.55 7.85
C LYS A 21 7.01 -4.17 6.59
N ALA A 22 6.96 -3.41 5.52
CA ALA A 22 6.53 -3.88 4.20
C ALA A 22 7.36 -3.25 3.09
N ALA A 23 7.16 -3.77 1.88
CA ALA A 23 7.72 -3.21 0.66
C ALA A 23 6.61 -2.79 -0.31
N LEU A 24 6.77 -1.62 -0.93
CA LEU A 24 5.97 -1.21 -2.08
C LEU A 24 6.83 -1.30 -3.34
N HIS A 25 6.28 -1.88 -4.39
CA HIS A 25 6.89 -1.90 -5.71
C HIS A 25 6.04 -1.09 -6.68
N VAL A 26 6.67 -0.14 -7.37
CA VAL A 26 6.01 0.72 -8.36
C VAL A 26 6.75 0.60 -9.68
N TRP A 27 6.03 0.17 -10.71
CA TRP A 27 6.53 0.17 -12.08
C TRP A 27 5.95 1.34 -12.88
N ILE A 28 6.80 2.24 -13.33
CA ILE A 28 6.45 3.41 -14.14
C ILE A 28 6.96 3.16 -15.56
N ARG A 29 6.15 2.45 -16.35
CA ARG A 29 6.52 2.01 -17.71
C ARG A 29 6.98 3.16 -18.61
N LYS A 30 6.28 4.29 -18.61
CA LYS A 30 6.57 5.44 -19.49
C LYS A 30 7.99 5.97 -19.32
N SER A 31 8.52 5.94 -18.09
CA SER A 31 9.87 6.41 -17.75
C SER A 31 10.87 5.25 -17.60
N MET A 32 10.46 4.01 -17.81
CA MET A 32 11.27 2.81 -17.55
C MET A 32 11.83 2.76 -16.12
N LEU A 33 11.06 3.25 -15.13
CA LEU A 33 11.49 3.31 -13.74
C LEU A 33 10.77 2.26 -12.90
N GLN A 34 11.54 1.47 -12.18
CA GLN A 34 11.09 0.66 -11.06
C GLN A 34 11.50 1.35 -9.76
N LEU A 35 10.55 1.50 -8.84
CA LEU A 35 10.78 1.93 -7.47
C LEU A 35 10.48 0.77 -6.52
N ARG A 36 11.38 0.50 -5.58
CA ARG A 36 11.13 -0.36 -4.42
C ARG A 36 11.27 0.47 -3.17
N LEU A 37 10.20 0.57 -2.39
CA LEU A 37 10.18 1.32 -1.15
C LEU A 37 10.15 0.32 0.00
N GLU A 38 11.07 0.42 0.94
CA GLU A 38 10.90 -0.23 2.25
C GLU A 38 10.19 0.77 3.18
N VAL A 39 9.11 0.33 3.81
CA VAL A 39 8.16 1.21 4.50
C VAL A 39 7.76 0.57 5.83
N CYS A 40 7.70 1.38 6.89
CA CYS A 40 7.01 1.02 8.12
C CYS A 40 5.61 1.65 8.10
N PHE A 41 4.56 0.86 8.31
CA PHE A 41 3.18 1.33 8.26
C PHE A 41 2.54 1.49 9.64
N ASP A 42 1.80 2.58 9.82
CA ASP A 42 0.79 2.69 10.86
C ASP A 42 -0.57 2.30 10.27
N VAL A 43 -1.33 1.47 10.98
CA VAL A 43 -2.69 1.07 10.60
C VAL A 43 -3.69 1.97 11.33
N LEU A 44 -4.35 2.85 10.60
CA LEU A 44 -5.33 3.81 11.13
C LEU A 44 -6.75 3.37 10.76
N THR A 45 -7.68 3.43 11.71
CA THR A 45 -9.09 3.06 11.52
C THR A 45 -10.03 3.97 12.34
N GLY A 46 -11.34 3.81 12.17
CA GLY A 46 -12.34 4.52 12.97
C GLY A 46 -12.41 6.02 12.68
N LEU A 47 -12.57 6.84 13.72
CA LEU A 47 -12.76 8.29 13.57
C LEU A 47 -11.54 9.01 12.98
N GLU A 48 -10.33 8.50 13.19
CA GLU A 48 -9.08 9.11 12.68
C GLU A 48 -9.04 9.17 11.14
N VAL A 49 -9.76 8.25 10.48
CA VAL A 49 -9.79 8.13 9.02
C VAL A 49 -11.11 8.63 8.41
N ALA A 50 -11.99 9.26 9.19
CA ALA A 50 -13.28 9.75 8.72
C ALA A 50 -13.16 10.76 7.57
N ASP A 51 -12.20 11.68 7.66
CA ASP A 51 -11.96 12.67 6.61
C ASP A 51 -11.50 12.02 5.30
N ARG A 52 -10.61 11.01 5.41
CA ARG A 52 -10.15 10.23 4.25
C ARG A 52 -11.30 9.45 3.63
N TRP A 53 -12.16 8.82 4.44
CA TRP A 53 -13.36 8.13 3.97
C TRP A 53 -14.31 9.07 3.22
N ASN A 54 -14.55 10.27 3.76
CA ASN A 54 -15.40 11.26 3.14
C ASN A 54 -14.86 11.72 1.77
N ALA A 55 -13.53 11.77 1.61
CA ALA A 55 -12.86 12.07 0.35
C ALA A 55 -12.89 10.92 -0.66
N VAL A 56 -13.12 9.66 -0.24
CA VAL A 56 -13.28 8.53 -1.17
C VAL A 56 -14.58 8.69 -1.95
N PRO A 57 -14.55 8.65 -3.30
CA PRO A 57 -15.76 8.70 -4.13
C PRO A 57 -16.75 7.59 -3.73
N PRO A 58 -18.06 7.87 -3.66
CA PRO A 58 -19.05 6.87 -3.23
C PRO A 58 -18.97 5.53 -3.97
N THR A 59 -18.72 5.56 -5.29
CA THR A 59 -18.57 4.35 -6.11
C THR A 59 -17.34 3.53 -5.75
N SER A 60 -16.30 4.14 -5.18
CA SER A 60 -15.08 3.46 -4.72
C SER A 60 -15.21 2.90 -3.29
N ARG A 61 -16.21 3.36 -2.52
CA ARG A 61 -16.42 2.89 -1.13
C ARG A 61 -16.83 1.43 -1.05
N ILE A 62 -17.38 0.87 -2.14
CA ILE A 62 -17.74 -0.56 -2.24
C ILE A 62 -16.54 -1.49 -2.06
N SER A 63 -15.31 -0.98 -2.18
CA SER A 63 -14.08 -1.72 -1.93
C SER A 63 -13.86 -2.06 -0.45
N TYR A 64 -14.66 -1.50 0.47
CA TYR A 64 -14.53 -1.67 1.91
C TYR A 64 -15.80 -2.29 2.49
N GLY A 65 -15.63 -3.37 3.26
CA GLY A 65 -16.71 -4.16 3.83
C GLY A 65 -17.19 -5.30 2.96
N THR A 66 -16.34 -5.84 2.07
CA THR A 66 -16.71 -7.04 1.30
C THR A 66 -17.00 -8.21 2.22
N GLN A 67 -18.09 -8.93 1.94
CA GLN A 67 -18.54 -10.10 2.68
C GLN A 67 -18.74 -11.29 1.71
N PRO A 68 -18.19 -12.49 1.98
CA PRO A 68 -17.28 -12.76 3.09
C PRO A 68 -15.97 -11.99 2.95
N VAL A 69 -15.21 -11.91 4.04
CA VAL A 69 -13.95 -11.15 4.12
C VAL A 69 -13.03 -11.48 2.94
N PRO A 70 -12.41 -10.48 2.28
CA PRO A 70 -11.53 -10.72 1.14
C PRO A 70 -10.47 -11.80 1.42
N GLY A 71 -10.35 -12.75 0.51
CA GLY A 71 -9.45 -13.90 0.63
C GLY A 71 -10.08 -15.16 1.22
N LYS A 72 -11.33 -15.10 1.72
CA LYS A 72 -12.10 -16.29 2.08
C LYS A 72 -12.63 -17.03 0.85
N ALA A 73 -12.79 -18.34 0.99
CA ALA A 73 -13.41 -19.17 -0.05
C ALA A 73 -14.90 -18.86 -0.19
N ILE A 74 -15.39 -18.86 -1.42
CA ILE A 74 -16.80 -18.68 -1.80
C ILE A 74 -17.22 -19.82 -2.72
N THR A 75 -18.51 -20.14 -2.75
CA THR A 75 -19.03 -21.29 -3.53
C THR A 75 -19.19 -20.94 -5.01
N GLY A 76 -19.74 -19.78 -5.31
CA GLY A 76 -19.92 -19.23 -6.65
C GLY A 76 -19.10 -17.95 -6.86
N PRO A 77 -18.84 -17.56 -8.14
CA PRO A 77 -18.00 -16.42 -8.47
C PRO A 77 -18.57 -15.06 -8.05
N PHE A 78 -19.85 -15.00 -7.62
CA PHE A 78 -20.55 -13.79 -7.21
C PHE A 78 -21.17 -13.92 -5.82
N ASP A 79 -20.80 -14.94 -5.05
CA ASP A 79 -21.32 -15.16 -3.70
C ASP A 79 -20.60 -14.23 -2.70
N TYR A 80 -20.68 -12.93 -2.99
CA TYR A 80 -20.14 -11.87 -2.16
C TYR A 80 -20.97 -10.59 -2.28
N GLU A 81 -20.93 -9.78 -1.24
CA GLU A 81 -21.58 -8.48 -1.15
C GLU A 81 -20.57 -7.36 -0.90
N LYS A 82 -20.94 -6.13 -1.25
CA LYS A 82 -20.09 -4.92 -1.11
C LYS A 82 -20.87 -3.74 -0.51
N PRO A 83 -21.25 -3.82 0.79
CA PRO A 83 -22.08 -2.83 1.48
C PRO A 83 -21.46 -1.43 1.68
N ALA A 84 -20.17 -1.23 1.38
CA ALA A 84 -19.48 0.04 1.60
C ALA A 84 -19.46 0.49 3.08
N GLU A 85 -18.87 -0.34 3.94
CA GLU A 85 -18.84 -0.11 5.38
C GLU A 85 -17.65 0.77 5.79
N GLN A 86 -17.91 1.97 6.33
CA GLN A 86 -16.85 2.84 6.85
C GLN A 86 -16.03 2.18 7.96
N ALA A 87 -16.65 1.36 8.81
CA ALA A 87 -15.96 0.64 9.88
C ALA A 87 -14.85 -0.30 9.34
N ARG A 88 -14.93 -0.66 8.06
CA ARG A 88 -13.98 -1.51 7.35
C ARG A 88 -12.93 -0.72 6.58
N PHE A 89 -13.02 0.61 6.57
CA PHE A 89 -12.03 1.47 5.95
C PHE A 89 -10.81 1.61 6.87
N ALA A 90 -9.66 1.19 6.37
CA ALA A 90 -8.36 1.37 7.00
C ALA A 90 -7.44 2.20 6.12
N VAL A 91 -6.65 3.06 6.75
CA VAL A 91 -5.59 3.83 6.09
C VAL A 91 -4.25 3.34 6.61
N LEU A 92 -3.43 2.82 5.68
CA LEU A 92 -2.06 2.43 5.94
C LEU A 92 -1.18 3.65 5.67
N LYS A 93 -0.72 4.30 6.74
CA LYS A 93 0.17 5.46 6.65
C LYS A 93 1.62 4.99 6.70
N GLY A 94 2.31 5.08 5.57
CA GLY A 94 3.65 4.54 5.38
C GLY A 94 4.76 5.57 5.57
N HIS A 95 5.71 5.23 6.43
CA HIS A 95 6.98 5.94 6.63
C HIS A 95 8.08 5.24 5.85
N VAL A 96 8.48 5.83 4.73
CA VAL A 96 9.54 5.29 3.87
C VAL A 96 10.87 5.31 4.64
N GLN A 97 11.53 4.16 4.67
CA GLN A 97 12.85 3.93 5.27
C GLN A 97 13.95 3.82 4.22
N GLN A 98 13.61 3.29 3.04
CA GLN A 98 14.53 3.13 1.92
C GLN A 98 13.79 3.28 0.59
N ILE A 99 14.47 3.88 -0.38
CA ILE A 99 14.03 3.99 -1.78
C ILE A 99 15.13 3.38 -2.64
N GLU A 100 14.81 2.34 -3.38
CA GLU A 100 15.66 1.82 -4.44
C GLU A 100 15.02 2.19 -5.79
N VAL A 101 15.79 2.85 -6.65
CA VAL A 101 15.37 3.26 -7.99
C VAL A 101 16.17 2.47 -9.00
N LEU A 102 15.48 1.82 -9.93
CA LEU A 102 16.08 1.13 -11.07
C LEU A 102 15.51 1.71 -12.37
N TYR A 103 16.39 2.29 -13.18
CA TYR A 103 16.10 2.73 -14.54
C TYR A 103 16.49 1.64 -15.53
N LEU A 104 15.53 1.21 -16.36
CA LEU A 104 15.65 0.14 -17.35
C LEU A 104 15.75 0.67 -18.79
N GLY A 105 16.43 1.81 -18.99
CA GLY A 105 16.76 2.30 -20.33
C GLY A 105 17.87 1.47 -21.00
N THR A 106 18.47 2.00 -22.07
CA THR A 106 19.54 1.31 -22.81
C THR A 106 20.74 0.94 -21.93
N LYS A 107 21.06 1.77 -20.93
CA LYS A 107 22.05 1.48 -19.89
C LYS A 107 21.33 1.55 -18.56
N HIS A 108 21.27 0.42 -17.87
CA HIS A 108 20.59 0.37 -16.58
C HIS A 108 21.33 1.23 -15.55
N GLN A 109 20.56 1.88 -14.68
CA GLN A 109 21.08 2.65 -13.56
C GLN A 109 20.31 2.25 -12.31
N ARG A 110 21.02 2.03 -11.20
CA ARG A 110 20.38 1.69 -9.93
C ARG A 110 20.93 2.57 -8.83
N ALA A 111 20.05 3.17 -8.05
CA ALA A 111 20.41 4.02 -6.93
C ALA A 111 19.64 3.63 -5.68
N LEU A 112 20.29 3.74 -4.53
CA LEU A 112 19.72 3.50 -3.21
C LEU A 112 19.76 4.77 -2.39
N TYR A 113 18.67 5.07 -1.71
CA TYR A 113 18.55 6.16 -0.76
C TYR A 113 17.97 5.59 0.52
N LYS A 114 18.54 5.89 1.68
CA LYS A 114 18.00 5.45 2.97
C LYS A 114 17.62 6.66 3.82
N ARG A 115 16.79 6.45 4.82
CA ARG A 115 16.45 7.50 5.79
C ARG A 115 17.60 7.75 6.77
N ILE A 116 18.37 6.70 7.11
CA ILE A 116 19.40 6.75 8.16
C ILE A 116 20.61 7.61 7.77
N ASP A 117 20.85 7.78 6.48
CA ASP A 117 21.93 8.56 5.89
C ASP A 117 21.40 9.88 5.28
N ASP A 118 20.27 10.39 5.82
CA ASP A 118 19.59 11.60 5.35
C ASP A 118 19.33 11.61 3.84
N TRP A 119 19.00 10.44 3.30
CA TRP A 119 18.79 10.23 1.87
C TRP A 119 20.01 10.54 1.02
N SER A 120 21.22 10.39 1.57
CA SER A 120 22.45 10.43 0.78
C SER A 120 22.41 9.28 -0.22
N GLY A 121 22.21 9.60 -1.50
CA GLY A 121 22.09 8.60 -2.55
C GLY A 121 23.40 7.88 -2.83
N GLN A 122 23.33 6.58 -3.11
CA GLN A 122 24.46 5.79 -3.58
C GLN A 122 24.10 5.02 -4.86
N TRP A 123 25.04 4.94 -5.80
CA TRP A 123 24.89 4.09 -6.98
C TRP A 123 25.11 2.62 -6.62
N LEU A 124 24.28 1.76 -7.19
CA LEU A 124 24.41 0.31 -7.14
C LEU A 124 24.65 -0.21 -8.55
N SER A 125 25.37 -1.34 -8.66
CA SER A 125 25.32 -2.11 -9.90
C SER A 125 23.87 -2.54 -10.16
N PRO A 126 23.36 -2.38 -11.39
CA PRO A 126 22.02 -2.82 -11.77
C PRO A 126 21.77 -4.30 -11.50
#